data_AF-A0AAN0P7W8-F1
#
_entry.id   AF-A0AAN0P7W8-F1
#
_cell.length_a   1.000
_cell.length_b   1.000
_cell.length_c   1.000
_cell.angle_alpha   90.00
_cell.angle_beta   90.00
_cell.angle_gamma   90.00
#
_symmetry.space_group_name_H-M   'P 1'
#
loop_
_entity.id
_entity.type
_entity.pdbx_description
1 polymer ?
#
loop_
_entity_poly.entity_id
_entity_poly.type
_entity_poly.pdbx_seq_one_letter_code
_entity_poly.pdbx_strand_id
1 'polypeptide(L)'
;MSKIIRIDSRVAGFSDQPIRLIGAVFADTGELVIQKTEVYSNLPVPIKLRDQTVVVTDSPDQVQNWQLSFNAKEHLEEVISIYQARFRAKLIEIEPKLNQYNPKNVLEIRKVDKNGLQQEFDSSSLNNGHIAILLAVWASTKIAKGYSITEGNQFEEDAVDQTMLPFSFF
;
A
#
# COMPACT_ATOMS: atom_id res chain seq x y z
N MET A 1 17.94 1.52 13.12
CA MET A 1 17.41 0.28 12.48
C MET A 1 16.08 0.66 11.84
N SER A 2 15.83 0.26 10.59
CA SER A 2 14.54 0.52 9.93
C SER A 2 13.41 -0.19 10.68
N LYS A 3 12.34 0.54 10.99
CA LYS A 3 11.14 -0.03 11.62
C LYS A 3 10.40 -0.86 10.57
N ILE A 4 10.20 -2.15 10.85
CA ILE A 4 9.41 -3.02 9.97
C ILE A 4 7.94 -2.96 10.41
N ILE A 5 7.05 -2.70 9.45
CA ILE A 5 5.60 -2.69 9.67
C ILE A 5 4.97 -3.81 8.84
N ARG A 6 4.05 -4.56 9.43
CA ARG A 6 3.26 -5.57 8.70
C ARG A 6 2.13 -4.89 7.95
N ILE A 7 1.87 -5.33 6.73
CA ILE A 7 0.67 -4.98 5.98
C ILE A 7 -0.22 -6.23 5.89
N ASP A 8 -1.48 -6.09 6.28
CA ASP A 8 -2.52 -7.12 6.21
C ASP A 8 -3.58 -6.64 5.21
N SER A 9 -3.42 -7.05 3.96
CA SER A 9 -4.31 -6.66 2.86
C SER A 9 -5.46 -7.65 2.72
N ARG A 10 -6.70 -7.17 2.83
CA ARG A 10 -7.92 -7.98 2.84
C ARG A 10 -8.87 -7.51 1.75
N VAL A 11 -9.10 -8.36 0.76
CA VAL A 11 -9.84 -8.02 -0.46
C VAL A 11 -10.97 -9.01 -0.68
N ALA A 12 -12.18 -8.51 -0.93
CA ALA A 12 -13.36 -9.33 -1.18
C ALA A 12 -14.21 -8.87 -2.37
N GLY A 13 -14.03 -7.66 -2.89
CA GLY A 13 -14.98 -7.00 -3.80
C GLY A 13 -14.79 -7.22 -5.30
N PHE A 14 -13.72 -7.90 -5.76
CA PHE A 14 -13.42 -8.04 -7.20
C PHE A 14 -13.66 -9.45 -7.76
N SER A 15 -13.76 -10.47 -6.93
CA SER A 15 -14.02 -11.85 -7.36
C SER A 15 -14.67 -12.66 -6.24
N ASP A 16 -15.26 -13.81 -6.56
CA ASP A 16 -16.00 -14.64 -5.60
C ASP A 16 -15.15 -15.20 -4.44
N GLN A 17 -13.82 -15.25 -4.59
CA GLN A 17 -12.92 -15.76 -3.56
C GLN A 17 -12.18 -14.64 -2.85
N PRO A 18 -12.49 -14.34 -1.57
CA PRO A 18 -11.79 -13.28 -0.84
C PRO A 18 -10.34 -13.70 -0.55
N ILE A 19 -9.43 -12.73 -0.61
CA ILE A 19 -7.99 -12.93 -0.42
C ILE A 19 -7.51 -12.11 0.76
N ARG A 20 -6.68 -12.73 1.60
CA ARG A 20 -5.89 -12.07 2.62
C ARG A 20 -4.42 -12.30 2.35
N LEU A 21 -3.68 -11.19 2.24
CA LEU A 21 -2.27 -11.18 1.89
C LEU A 21 -1.49 -10.45 2.97
N ILE A 22 -0.38 -11.06 3.39
CA ILE A 22 0.53 -10.52 4.39
C ILE A 22 1.82 -10.07 3.71
N GLY A 23 2.19 -8.81 3.94
CA GLY A 23 3.48 -8.25 3.55
C GLY A 23 4.21 -7.60 4.72
N ALA A 24 5.48 -7.33 4.52
CA ALA A 24 6.32 -6.55 5.44
C ALA A 24 6.93 -5.38 4.67
N VAL A 25 6.87 -4.19 5.28
CA VAL A 25 7.45 -2.97 4.72
C VAL A 25 8.52 -2.41 5.65
N PHE A 26 9.63 -1.99 5.07
CA PHE A 26 10.63 -1.16 5.74
C PHE A 26 10.14 0.29 5.75
N ALA A 27 9.85 0.85 6.92
CA ALA A 27 9.10 2.11 7.02
C ALA A 27 9.87 3.32 6.49
N ASP A 28 11.19 3.29 6.46
CA ASP A 28 12.05 4.37 5.94
C ASP A 28 12.10 4.41 4.40
N THR A 29 12.23 3.25 3.75
CA THR A 29 12.34 3.15 2.28
C THR A 29 11.01 2.88 1.59
N GLY A 30 10.05 2.33 2.34
CA GLY A 30 8.82 1.73 1.82
C GLY A 30 9.05 0.42 1.07
N GLU A 31 10.26 -0.13 1.02
CA GLU A 31 10.52 -1.41 0.37
C GLU A 31 9.59 -2.48 0.95
N LEU A 32 8.90 -3.19 0.05
CA LEU A 32 7.81 -4.09 0.40
C LEU A 32 8.15 -5.51 -0.03
N VAL A 33 8.05 -6.44 0.91
CA VAL A 33 8.13 -7.88 0.67
C VAL A 33 6.74 -8.49 0.88
N ILE A 34 6.18 -9.07 -0.17
CA ILE A 34 4.90 -9.80 -0.14
C ILE A 34 5.19 -11.26 0.23
N GLN A 35 4.76 -11.69 1.43
CA GLN A 35 5.28 -12.91 2.06
C GLN A 35 4.38 -14.14 1.86
N LYS A 36 3.08 -14.00 2.12
CA LYS A 36 2.16 -15.15 2.11
C LYS A 36 0.71 -14.72 1.99
N THR A 37 -0.14 -15.68 1.65
CA THR A 37 -1.58 -15.60 1.92
C THR A 37 -1.89 -16.20 3.28
N GLU A 38 -3.00 -15.76 3.86
CA GLU A 38 -3.56 -16.30 5.10
C GLU A 38 -5.05 -16.58 4.93
N VAL A 39 -5.63 -17.32 5.86
CA VAL A 39 -7.09 -17.51 5.90
C VAL A 39 -7.77 -16.15 6.03
N TYR A 40 -8.71 -15.90 5.12
CA TYR A 40 -9.47 -14.65 5.11
C TYR A 40 -10.24 -14.49 6.42
N SER A 41 -10.22 -13.28 6.97
CA SER A 41 -10.89 -12.96 8.23
C SER A 41 -11.30 -11.50 8.25
N ASN A 42 -12.49 -11.25 8.78
CA ASN A 42 -13.01 -9.91 9.02
C ASN A 42 -12.71 -9.41 10.45
N LEU A 43 -12.06 -10.24 11.26
CA LEU A 43 -11.80 -9.96 12.67
C LEU A 43 -10.60 -9.03 12.86
N PRO A 44 -10.55 -8.27 13.97
CA PRO A 44 -9.44 -7.38 14.24
C PRO A 44 -8.13 -8.15 14.42
N VAL A 45 -7.01 -7.50 14.07
CA VAL A 45 -5.67 -8.00 14.38
C VAL A 45 -5.51 -8.19 15.90
N PRO A 46 -4.84 -9.26 16.38
CA PRO A 46 -4.56 -9.46 17.80
C PRO A 46 -3.90 -8.24 18.43
N ILE A 47 -4.30 -7.88 19.66
CA ILE A 47 -3.87 -6.63 20.34
C ILE A 47 -2.35 -6.45 20.31
N LYS A 48 -1.59 -7.52 20.60
CA LYS A 48 -0.11 -7.53 20.61
C LYS A 48 0.55 -7.20 19.27
N LEU A 49 -0.21 -7.21 18.17
CA LEU A 49 0.28 -6.99 16.81
C LEU A 49 -0.28 -5.70 16.19
N ARG A 50 -1.21 -5.00 16.85
CA ARG A 50 -1.91 -3.84 16.26
C ARG A 50 -0.97 -2.69 15.95
N ASP A 51 -0.07 -2.35 16.86
CA ASP A 51 0.84 -1.20 16.72
C ASP A 51 1.91 -1.38 15.62
N GLN A 52 2.01 -2.59 15.09
CA GLN A 52 2.96 -2.98 14.04
C GLN A 52 2.26 -3.56 12.81
N THR A 53 0.92 -3.42 12.69
CA THR A 53 0.17 -3.93 11.54
C THR A 53 -0.77 -2.85 11.01
N VAL A 54 -0.64 -2.56 9.71
CA VAL A 54 -1.60 -1.76 8.95
C VAL A 54 -2.51 -2.71 8.19
N VAL A 55 -3.79 -2.69 8.51
CA VAL A 55 -4.82 -3.41 7.76
C VAL A 55 -5.35 -2.49 6.66
N VAL A 56 -5.28 -2.97 5.42
CA VAL A 56 -5.80 -2.29 4.23
C VAL A 56 -6.89 -3.15 3.58
N THR A 57 -8.02 -2.56 3.22
CA THR A 57 -9.16 -3.32 2.70
C THR A 57 -9.99 -2.57 1.68
N ASP A 58 -10.61 -3.29 0.75
CA ASP A 58 -11.63 -2.77 -0.17
C ASP A 58 -13.06 -2.84 0.42
N SER A 59 -13.22 -3.47 1.58
CA SER A 59 -14.51 -3.81 2.19
C SER A 59 -14.59 -3.27 3.64
N PRO A 60 -14.50 -1.93 3.84
CA PRO A 60 -14.38 -1.32 5.16
C PRO A 60 -15.61 -1.55 6.06
N ASP A 61 -16.78 -1.81 5.49
CA ASP A 61 -18.01 -2.13 6.24
C ASP A 61 -18.00 -3.55 6.81
N GLN A 62 -17.17 -4.44 6.27
CA GLN A 62 -17.09 -5.85 6.67
C GLN A 62 -15.89 -6.13 7.57
N VAL A 63 -14.74 -5.50 7.28
CA VAL A 63 -13.50 -5.72 8.02
C VAL A 63 -13.47 -4.83 9.26
N GLN A 64 -13.10 -5.39 10.41
CA GLN A 64 -12.98 -4.63 11.65
C GLN A 64 -11.55 -4.10 11.86
N ASN A 65 -11.43 -2.91 12.46
CA ASN A 65 -10.16 -2.30 12.88
C ASN A 65 -9.14 -2.13 11.72
N TRP A 66 -9.60 -1.60 10.59
CA TRP A 66 -8.74 -1.21 9.46
C TRP A 66 -8.17 0.19 9.63
N GLN A 67 -7.04 0.45 8.94
CA GLN A 67 -6.38 1.76 8.94
C GLN A 67 -6.44 2.44 7.57
N LEU A 68 -6.55 1.65 6.49
CA LEU A 68 -6.69 2.16 5.13
C LEU A 68 -7.85 1.47 4.42
N SER A 69 -8.76 2.26 3.85
CA SER A 69 -9.84 1.79 2.99
C SER A 69 -9.55 2.12 1.53
N PHE A 70 -9.80 1.16 0.65
CA PHE A 70 -9.62 1.28 -0.78
C PHE A 70 -10.97 1.36 -1.47
N ASN A 71 -11.15 2.37 -2.32
CA ASN A 71 -12.30 2.51 -3.20
C ASN A 71 -11.79 2.46 -4.64
N ALA A 72 -12.26 1.48 -5.42
CA ALA A 72 -11.80 1.28 -6.79
C ALA A 72 -12.06 2.49 -7.70
N LYS A 73 -13.18 3.20 -7.51
CA LYS A 73 -13.52 4.36 -8.35
C LYS A 73 -12.60 5.55 -8.08
N GLU A 74 -12.11 5.68 -6.86
CA GLU A 74 -11.34 6.84 -6.42
C GLU A 74 -9.83 6.60 -6.48
N HIS A 75 -9.40 5.37 -6.14
CA HIS A 75 -8.00 5.10 -5.87
C HIS A 75 -7.32 4.23 -6.92
N LEU A 76 -8.07 3.52 -7.79
CA LEU A 76 -7.47 2.51 -8.65
C LEU A 76 -6.34 3.09 -9.51
N GLU A 77 -6.56 4.21 -10.20
CA GLU A 77 -5.56 4.88 -11.05
C GLU A 77 -4.29 5.28 -10.27
N GLU A 78 -4.44 5.88 -9.08
CA GLU A 78 -3.31 6.22 -8.19
C GLU A 78 -2.50 4.96 -7.87
N VAL A 79 -3.20 3.87 -7.52
CA VAL A 79 -2.58 2.61 -7.11
C VAL A 79 -1.85 1.92 -8.27
N ILE A 80 -2.40 1.95 -9.51
CA ILE A 80 -1.69 1.46 -10.71
C ILE A 80 -0.38 2.22 -10.89
N SER A 81 -0.45 3.55 -10.85
CA SER A 81 0.70 4.43 -11.08
C SER A 81 1.80 4.21 -10.04
N ILE A 82 1.41 4.13 -8.75
CA ILE A 82 2.31 3.82 -7.65
C ILE A 82 2.96 2.45 -7.85
N TYR A 83 2.19 1.43 -8.21
CA TYR A 83 2.71 0.10 -8.46
C TYR A 83 3.75 0.11 -9.59
N GLN A 84 3.44 0.70 -10.74
CA GLN A 84 4.37 0.75 -11.88
C GLN A 84 5.66 1.51 -11.53
N ALA A 85 5.57 2.62 -10.78
CA ALA A 85 6.73 3.37 -10.34
C ALA A 85 7.62 2.54 -9.39
N ARG A 86 7.03 1.92 -8.37
CA ARG A 86 7.76 1.14 -7.36
C ARG A 86 8.31 -0.17 -7.89
N PHE A 87 7.59 -0.81 -8.80
CA PHE A 87 8.05 -2.02 -9.49
C PHE A 87 9.29 -1.71 -10.34
N ARG A 88 9.29 -0.61 -11.10
CA ARG A 88 10.47 -0.16 -11.87
C ARG A 88 11.65 0.19 -10.97
N ALA A 89 11.39 0.78 -9.81
CA ALA A 89 12.40 1.09 -8.80
C ALA A 89 12.92 -0.13 -8.02
N LYS A 90 12.39 -1.34 -8.29
CA LYS A 90 12.74 -2.58 -7.57
C LYS A 90 12.48 -2.51 -6.06
N LEU A 91 11.44 -1.78 -5.65
CA LEU A 91 11.03 -1.64 -4.25
C LEU A 91 9.94 -2.65 -3.83
N ILE A 92 9.65 -3.62 -4.70
CA ILE A 92 8.62 -4.64 -4.47
C ILE A 92 9.25 -6.00 -4.73
N GLU A 93 9.28 -6.82 -3.71
CA GLU A 93 9.61 -8.24 -3.79
C GLU A 93 8.35 -9.07 -3.55
N ILE A 94 8.10 -10.05 -4.43
CA ILE A 94 6.95 -10.95 -4.32
C ILE A 94 7.48 -12.37 -4.18
N GLU A 95 7.12 -13.03 -3.09
CA GLU A 95 7.45 -14.43 -2.86
C GLU A 95 7.03 -15.28 -4.07
N PRO A 96 7.88 -16.19 -4.60
CA PRO A 96 7.64 -16.86 -5.87
C PRO A 96 6.28 -17.57 -5.98
N LYS A 97 5.79 -18.12 -4.87
CA LYS A 97 4.49 -18.82 -4.78
C LYS A 97 3.29 -17.88 -5.02
N LEU A 98 3.48 -16.58 -4.88
CA LEU A 98 2.47 -15.54 -5.05
C LEU A 98 2.57 -14.83 -6.40
N ASN A 99 3.51 -15.22 -7.27
CA ASN A 99 3.69 -14.59 -8.58
C ASN A 99 2.45 -14.68 -9.48
N GLN A 100 1.56 -15.64 -9.25
CA GLN A 100 0.26 -15.70 -9.94
C GLN A 100 -0.62 -14.47 -9.68
N TYR A 101 -0.41 -13.77 -8.56
CA TYR A 101 -1.11 -12.54 -8.19
C TYR A 101 -0.34 -11.27 -8.54
N ASN A 102 0.80 -11.39 -9.23
CA ASN A 102 1.60 -10.24 -9.60
C ASN A 102 0.81 -9.33 -10.57
N PRO A 103 0.51 -8.06 -10.23
CA PRO A 103 -0.26 -7.19 -11.11
C PRO A 103 0.37 -6.99 -12.48
N LYS A 104 1.70 -7.17 -12.62
CA LYS A 104 2.38 -7.11 -13.93
C LYS A 104 1.76 -8.06 -14.96
N ASN A 105 1.21 -9.20 -14.52
CA ASN A 105 0.66 -10.23 -15.41
C ASN A 105 -0.65 -9.80 -16.09
N VAL A 106 -1.30 -8.76 -15.57
CA VAL A 106 -2.60 -8.25 -16.06
C VAL A 106 -2.51 -6.79 -16.55
N LEU A 107 -1.28 -6.28 -16.74
CA LEU A 107 -1.04 -5.00 -17.40
C LEU A 107 -1.16 -5.16 -18.92
N GLU A 108 -2.08 -4.41 -19.52
CA GLU A 108 -2.19 -4.26 -20.96
C GLU A 108 -1.53 -2.97 -21.44
N ILE A 109 -0.86 -3.06 -22.59
CA ILE A 109 -0.31 -1.90 -23.29
C ILE A 109 -1.38 -1.42 -24.26
N ARG A 110 -1.94 -0.22 -24.06
CA ARG A 110 -2.79 0.41 -25.09
C ARG A 110 -1.93 1.02 -26.19
N LYS A 111 -2.45 1.01 -27.43
CA LYS A 111 -1.87 1.77 -28.54
C LYS A 111 -1.95 3.27 -28.25
N VAL A 112 -0.83 3.93 -28.54
CA VAL A 112 -0.48 5.33 -28.28
C VAL A 112 -1.54 6.32 -28.76
N ASP A 113 -1.89 7.28 -27.91
CA ASP A 113 -2.44 8.58 -28.35
C ASP A 113 -1.43 9.69 -28.01
N LYS A 114 -1.73 10.96 -28.33
CA LYS A 114 -0.83 12.14 -28.32
C LYS A 114 0.00 12.38 -27.04
N ASN A 115 -0.28 11.65 -25.96
CA ASN A 115 0.36 11.74 -24.65
C ASN A 115 1.35 10.58 -24.34
N GLY A 116 1.60 9.67 -25.29
CA GLY A 116 2.56 8.57 -25.15
C GLY A 116 1.94 7.19 -24.85
N LEU A 117 2.78 6.23 -24.45
CA LEU A 117 2.39 4.88 -24.05
C LEU A 117 1.66 4.91 -22.70
N GLN A 118 0.35 4.63 -22.68
CA GLN A 118 -0.41 4.39 -21.45
C GLN A 118 -0.62 2.89 -21.25
N GLN A 119 -0.39 2.43 -20.01
CA GLN A 119 -0.63 1.05 -19.58
C GLN A 119 -1.80 1.05 -18.60
N GLU A 120 -2.74 0.14 -18.81
CA GLU A 120 -3.90 -0.05 -17.94
C GLU A 120 -4.02 -1.51 -17.52
N PHE A 121 -4.78 -1.78 -16.45
CA PHE A 121 -5.10 -3.15 -16.11
C PHE A 121 -6.28 -3.64 -16.95
N ASP A 122 -6.17 -4.87 -17.47
CA ASP A 122 -7.33 -5.58 -17.98
C ASP A 122 -8.28 -5.88 -16.82
N SER A 123 -9.37 -5.11 -16.74
CA SER A 123 -10.40 -5.29 -15.71
C SER A 123 -11.03 -6.68 -15.73
N SER A 124 -11.01 -7.39 -16.86
CA SER A 124 -11.55 -8.75 -16.97
C SER A 124 -10.62 -9.82 -16.39
N SER A 125 -9.33 -9.50 -16.23
CA SER A 125 -8.31 -10.39 -15.67
C SER A 125 -7.91 -10.04 -14.23
N LEU A 126 -8.33 -8.88 -13.71
CA LEU A 126 -8.14 -8.50 -12.31
C LEU A 126 -8.94 -9.41 -11.37
N ASN A 127 -8.29 -9.88 -10.31
CA ASN A 127 -8.92 -10.69 -9.26
C ASN A 127 -8.51 -10.17 -7.89
N ASN A 128 -9.12 -10.70 -6.82
CA ASN A 128 -8.83 -10.25 -5.45
C ASN A 128 -7.34 -10.38 -5.06
N GLY A 129 -6.58 -11.31 -5.66
CA GLY A 129 -5.15 -11.45 -5.42
C GLY A 129 -4.33 -10.33 -6.03
N HIS A 130 -4.59 -9.96 -7.29
CA HIS A 130 -3.96 -8.81 -7.93
C HIS A 130 -4.21 -7.53 -7.13
N ILE A 131 -5.47 -7.31 -6.74
CA ILE A 131 -5.89 -6.17 -5.94
C ILE A 131 -5.20 -6.20 -4.57
N ALA A 132 -5.07 -7.35 -3.91
CA ALA A 132 -4.39 -7.44 -2.62
C ALA A 132 -2.92 -7.01 -2.69
N ILE A 133 -2.20 -7.33 -3.77
CA ILE A 133 -0.84 -6.81 -3.97
C ILE A 133 -0.84 -5.30 -4.19
N LEU A 134 -1.76 -4.80 -5.03
CA LEU A 134 -1.91 -3.36 -5.28
C LEU A 134 -2.18 -2.57 -3.99
N LEU A 135 -3.07 -3.05 -3.14
CA LEU A 135 -3.37 -2.45 -1.83
C LEU A 135 -2.16 -2.48 -0.90
N ALA A 136 -1.41 -3.59 -0.88
CA ALA A 136 -0.19 -3.66 -0.08
C ALA A 136 0.87 -2.64 -0.53
N VAL A 137 1.03 -2.48 -1.84
CA VAL A 137 1.93 -1.50 -2.44
C VAL A 137 1.50 -0.06 -2.13
N TRP A 138 0.20 0.21 -2.21
CA TRP A 138 -0.36 1.51 -1.83
C TRP A 138 -0.12 1.82 -0.34
N ALA A 139 -0.44 0.87 0.54
CA ALA A 139 -0.22 0.99 1.97
C ALA A 139 1.27 1.21 2.30
N SER A 140 2.19 0.48 1.67
CA SER A 140 3.64 0.67 1.87
C SER A 140 4.10 2.09 1.55
N THR A 141 3.49 2.73 0.54
CA THR A 141 3.79 4.10 0.14
C THR A 141 3.27 5.11 1.15
N LYS A 142 2.05 4.92 1.67
CA LYS A 142 1.49 5.79 2.71
C LYS A 142 2.28 5.65 4.02
N ILE A 143 2.69 4.43 4.38
CA ILE A 143 3.54 4.15 5.55
C ILE A 143 4.87 4.90 5.43
N ALA A 144 5.56 4.77 4.29
CA ALA A 144 6.86 5.41 4.10
C ALA A 144 6.78 6.94 4.17
N LYS A 145 5.76 7.52 3.52
CA LYS A 145 5.49 8.96 3.60
C LYS A 145 5.20 9.40 5.04
N GLY A 146 4.34 8.67 5.75
CA GLY A 146 4.01 8.95 7.15
C GLY A 146 5.24 8.88 8.06
N TYR A 147 6.06 7.85 7.90
CA TYR A 147 7.30 7.67 8.67
C TYR A 147 8.30 8.83 8.42
N SER A 148 8.49 9.23 7.16
CA SER A 148 9.35 10.38 6.82
C SER A 148 8.87 11.68 7.45
N ILE A 149 7.56 11.89 7.60
CA ILE A 149 7.00 13.08 8.23
C ILE A 149 7.20 13.05 9.75
N THR A 150 7.03 11.89 10.39
CA THR A 150 7.14 11.78 11.85
C THR A 150 8.57 11.77 12.35
N GLU A 151 9.48 11.09 11.64
CA GLU A 151 10.87 10.91 12.06
C GLU A 151 11.82 11.94 11.43
N GLY A 152 11.48 12.47 10.24
CA GLY A 152 12.26 13.53 9.59
C GLY A 152 12.15 14.90 10.29
N ASN A 153 11.27 15.02 11.29
CA ASN A 153 11.04 16.25 12.07
C ASN A 153 11.76 16.25 13.44
N GLN A 154 12.73 15.37 13.66
CA GLN A 154 13.63 15.50 14.81
C GLN A 154 14.64 16.63 14.57
N PHE A 155 14.21 17.88 14.77
CA PHE A 155 15.09 19.05 14.78
C PHE A 155 15.60 19.30 16.21
N GLU A 156 16.83 19.81 16.35
CA GLU A 156 17.27 20.39 17.63
C GLU A 156 16.35 21.57 17.97
N GLU A 157 15.87 21.69 19.23
CA GLU A 157 14.93 22.74 19.67
C GLU A 157 15.43 24.16 19.33
N ASP A 158 16.73 24.33 19.25
CA ASP A 158 17.44 25.58 18.99
C ASP A 158 17.40 26.00 17.50
N ALA A 159 17.05 25.08 16.60
CA ALA A 159 17.01 25.28 15.14
C ALA A 159 15.59 25.56 14.59
N VAL A 160 14.67 25.98 15.46
CA VAL A 160 13.29 26.31 15.08
C VAL A 160 13.22 27.73 14.52
N ASP A 161 12.72 27.87 13.29
CA ASP A 161 12.41 29.18 12.69
C ASP A 161 11.29 29.86 13.47
N GLN A 162 11.68 30.83 14.30
CA GLN A 162 10.76 31.55 15.18
C GLN A 162 9.70 32.35 14.40
N THR A 163 9.94 32.70 13.13
CA THR A 163 8.98 33.46 12.31
C THR A 163 7.77 32.61 11.89
N MET A 164 7.90 31.29 11.94
CA MET A 164 6.83 30.33 11.63
C MET A 164 6.01 29.96 12.87
N LEU A 165 6.37 30.48 14.05
CA LEU A 165 5.56 30.31 15.26
C LEU A 165 4.31 31.18 15.15
N PRO A 166 3.11 30.63 15.44
CA PRO A 166 1.83 31.31 15.23
C PRO A 166 1.66 32.57 16.10
N PHE A 167 2.54 32.78 17.09
CA PHE A 167 2.60 33.95 17.95
C PHE A 167 4.04 34.43 18.14
N SER A 168 4.79 34.59 17.05
CA SER A 168 6.02 35.38 17.10
C SER A 168 5.64 36.85 17.31
N PHE A 169 5.95 37.37 18.51
CA PHE A 169 5.78 38.78 18.83
C PHE A 169 6.80 39.60 18.03
N PHE A 170 6.31 40.53 17.21
CA PHE A 170 7.08 41.70 16.76
C PHE A 170 7.25 42.69 17.90
#